data_AF-A0A524NGZ2-F1
#
_entry.id   AF-A0A524NGZ2-F1
#
_cell.length_a   1.000
_cell.length_b   1.000
_cell.length_c   1.000
_cell.angle_alpha   90.00
_cell.angle_beta   90.00
_cell.angle_gamma   90.00
#
_symmetry.space_group_name_H-M   'P 1'
#
loop_
_entity.id
_entity.type
_entity.pdbx_description
1 polymer ?
#
loop_
_entity_poly.entity_id
_entity_poly.type
_entity_poly.pdbx_seq_one_letter_code
_entity_poly.pdbx_strand_id
1 'polypeptide(L)'
;MLVILAALDPVGNVSLSLQVVILFLLILGLPFVRRPSNQKNLMLHGYLTVLALALHTILIFLAMIPSFANGFSELGDLSLFSSVMVWSHAILGTAAEVLGILLIASWLVSGPSKMACSRWKKWMMPIFIIWVISIINGALVHILGLL
;
A
#
# COMPACT_ATOMS: atom_id res chain seq x y z
N MET A 1 27.32 -4.58 7.18
CA MET A 1 27.11 -3.21 7.70
C MET A 1 25.69 -2.72 7.40
N LEU A 2 25.22 -2.75 6.15
CA LEU A 2 23.86 -2.34 5.76
C LEU A 2 22.72 -3.05 6.52
N VAL A 3 22.79 -4.38 6.70
CA VAL A 3 21.78 -5.14 7.45
C VAL A 3 21.67 -4.73 8.93
N ILE A 4 22.78 -4.26 9.53
CA ILE A 4 22.80 -3.80 10.93
C ILE A 4 22.15 -2.42 11.05
N LEU A 5 22.33 -1.55 10.06
CA LEU A 5 21.67 -0.24 10.01
C LEU A 5 20.15 -0.39 9.84
N ALA A 6 19.69 -1.28 8.96
CA ALA A 6 18.26 -1.57 8.80
C ALA A 6 17.62 -2.16 10.07
N ALA A 7 18.35 -3.01 10.82
CA ALA A 7 17.88 -3.53 12.11
C ALA A 7 17.74 -2.45 13.19
N LEU A 8 18.43 -1.33 13.05
CA LEU A 8 18.42 -0.21 13.99
C LEU A 8 17.47 0.93 13.59
N ASP A 9 16.81 0.85 12.43
CA ASP A 9 15.78 1.81 12.04
C ASP A 9 14.38 1.35 12.51
N PRO A 10 13.89 1.85 13.66
CA PRO A 10 12.58 1.46 14.17
C PRO A 10 11.44 1.93 13.26
N VAL A 11 11.60 3.03 12.52
CA VAL A 11 10.53 3.61 11.72
C VAL A 11 10.29 2.76 10.48
N GLY A 12 11.33 2.41 9.72
CA GLY A 12 11.22 1.53 8.57
C GLY A 12 10.77 0.12 8.95
N ASN A 13 11.22 -0.41 10.09
CA ASN A 13 10.76 -1.73 10.58
C ASN A 13 9.27 -1.74 10.94
N VAL A 14 8.78 -0.70 11.63
CA VAL A 14 7.34 -0.55 11.93
C VAL A 14 6.54 -0.34 10.65
N SER A 15 7.06 0.47 9.72
CA SER A 15 6.44 0.73 8.42
C SER A 15 6.25 -0.55 7.61
N LEU A 16 7.32 -1.32 7.42
CA LEU A 16 7.28 -2.58 6.70
C LEU A 16 6.35 -3.59 7.38
N SER A 17 6.40 -3.69 8.72
CA SER A 17 5.50 -4.56 9.48
C SER A 17 4.03 -4.19 9.29
N LEU A 18 3.71 -2.89 9.30
CA LEU A 18 2.35 -2.40 9.05
C LEU A 18 1.91 -2.69 7.60
N GLN A 19 2.78 -2.54 6.60
CA GLN A 19 2.46 -2.91 5.22
C GLN A 19 2.13 -4.40 5.09
N VAL A 20 2.85 -5.28 5.81
CA VAL A 20 2.54 -6.72 5.85
C VAL A 20 1.19 -6.99 6.53
N VAL A 21 0.87 -6.28 7.62
CA VAL A 21 -0.44 -6.39 8.28
C VAL A 21 -1.56 -5.93 7.34
N ILE A 22 -1.38 -4.82 6.62
CA ILE A 22 -2.33 -4.30 5.63
C ILE A 22 -2.53 -5.32 4.50
N LEU A 23 -1.45 -5.95 4.02
CA LEU A 23 -1.52 -7.01 3.01
C LEU A 23 -2.36 -8.19 3.50
N PHE A 24 -2.16 -8.60 4.74
CA PHE A 24 -2.93 -9.66 5.35
C PHE A 24 -4.43 -9.28 5.47
N LEU A 25 -4.75 -8.05 5.87
CA LEU A 25 -6.13 -7.55 5.92
C LEU A 25 -6.81 -7.62 4.55
N LEU A 26 -6.11 -7.23 3.48
CA LEU A 26 -6.64 -7.29 2.11
C LEU A 26 -6.87 -8.75 1.66
N ILE A 27 -5.95 -9.67 1.98
CA ILE A 27 -6.07 -11.10 1.67
C ILE A 27 -7.25 -11.72 2.45
N LEU A 28 -7.39 -11.41 3.74
CA LEU A 28 -8.53 -11.84 4.56
C LEU A 28 -9.86 -11.31 4.03
N GLY A 29 -9.84 -10.21 3.27
CA GLY A 29 -10.98 -9.68 2.55
C GLY A 29 -11.49 -10.57 1.40
N LEU A 30 -10.64 -11.43 0.81
CA LEU A 30 -10.95 -12.18 -0.42
C LEU A 30 -12.05 -13.24 -0.28
N PRO A 31 -12.11 -14.06 0.80
CA PRO A 31 -13.17 -15.05 0.98
C PRO A 31 -14.58 -14.45 0.97
N PHE A 32 -14.72 -13.21 1.44
CA PHE A 32 -16.00 -12.51 1.49
C PHE A 32 -16.57 -12.16 0.11
N VAL A 33 -15.72 -12.10 -0.92
CA VAL A 33 -16.12 -11.81 -2.32
C VAL A 33 -16.47 -13.08 -3.10
N ARG A 34 -16.08 -14.27 -2.64
CA ARG A 34 -16.30 -15.55 -3.34
C ARG A 34 -17.77 -15.99 -3.38
N ARG A 35 -18.61 -15.52 -2.47
CA ARG A 35 -20.07 -15.76 -2.47
C ARG A 35 -20.83 -14.42 -2.45
N PRO A 36 -20.99 -13.76 -3.61
CA PRO A 36 -21.57 -12.42 -3.69
C PRO A 36 -23.08 -12.36 -3.40
N SER A 37 -23.76 -13.49 -3.14
CA SER A 37 -25.19 -13.48 -2.76
C SER A 37 -25.43 -12.89 -1.37
N ASN A 38 -24.39 -12.77 -0.53
CA ASN A 38 -24.51 -12.19 0.80
C ASN A 38 -23.99 -10.74 0.83
N GLN A 39 -24.92 -9.78 0.76
CA GLN A 39 -24.64 -8.34 0.84
C GLN A 39 -23.77 -7.97 2.06
N LYS A 40 -23.96 -8.64 3.21
CA LYS A 40 -23.18 -8.37 4.43
C LYS A 40 -21.69 -8.68 4.24
N ASN A 41 -21.35 -9.74 3.52
CA ASN A 41 -19.97 -10.11 3.25
C ASN A 41 -19.29 -9.11 2.32
N LEU A 42 -20.00 -8.64 1.28
CA LEU A 42 -19.49 -7.59 0.39
C LEU A 42 -19.27 -6.26 1.13
N MET A 43 -20.15 -5.91 2.06
CA MET A 43 -19.94 -4.74 2.92
C MET A 43 -18.72 -4.90 3.83
N LEU A 44 -18.53 -6.07 4.44
CA LEU A 44 -17.36 -6.35 5.28
C LEU A 44 -16.06 -6.27 4.47
N HIS A 45 -16.04 -6.80 3.24
CA HIS A 45 -14.90 -6.65 2.33
C HIS A 45 -14.60 -5.17 2.03
N GLY A 46 -15.65 -4.37 1.77
CA GLY A 46 -15.52 -2.92 1.57
C GLY A 46 -14.91 -2.23 2.80
N TYR A 47 -15.42 -2.50 4.00
CA TYR A 47 -14.89 -1.92 5.24
C TYR A 47 -13.46 -2.35 5.55
N LEU A 48 -13.09 -3.61 5.29
CA LEU A 48 -11.70 -4.06 5.43
C LEU A 48 -10.78 -3.34 4.43
N THR A 49 -11.25 -3.11 3.22
CA THR A 49 -10.51 -2.34 2.21
C THR A 49 -10.34 -0.88 2.65
N VAL A 50 -11.37 -0.25 3.22
CA VAL A 50 -11.29 1.11 3.82
C VAL A 50 -10.28 1.16 4.95
N LEU A 51 -10.35 0.22 5.87
CA LEU A 51 -9.42 0.16 7.00
C LEU A 51 -7.97 -0.02 6.52
N ALA A 52 -7.75 -0.94 5.58
CA ALA A 52 -6.44 -1.19 4.98
C ALA A 52 -5.88 0.07 4.29
N LEU A 53 -6.70 0.75 3.49
CA LEU A 53 -6.30 1.98 2.82
C LEU A 53 -6.01 3.09 3.83
N ALA A 54 -6.87 3.30 4.82
CA ALA A 54 -6.66 4.34 5.83
C ALA A 54 -5.36 4.13 6.64
N LEU A 55 -5.07 2.88 7.03
CA LEU A 55 -3.81 2.54 7.69
C LEU A 55 -2.61 2.82 6.78
N HIS A 56 -2.72 2.51 5.49
CA HIS A 56 -1.67 2.79 4.51
C HIS A 56 -1.48 4.30 4.29
N THR A 57 -2.56 5.09 4.19
CA THR A 57 -2.52 6.54 4.10
C THR A 57 -1.77 7.13 5.29
N ILE A 58 -2.14 6.73 6.52
CA ILE A 58 -1.48 7.17 7.75
C ILE A 58 0.02 6.85 7.69
N LEU A 59 0.36 5.64 7.23
CA LEU A 59 1.75 5.23 7.13
C LEU A 59 2.55 6.08 6.12
N ILE A 60 1.95 6.44 4.98
CA ILE A 60 2.57 7.34 4.01
C ILE A 60 2.92 8.69 4.67
N PHE A 61 1.99 9.28 5.42
CA PHE A 61 2.22 10.58 6.06
C PHE A 61 3.21 10.52 7.22
N LEU A 62 3.22 9.44 7.98
CA LEU A 62 4.07 9.33 9.18
C LEU A 62 5.47 8.77 8.93
N ALA A 63 5.64 7.93 7.91
CA ALA A 63 6.92 7.29 7.60
C ALA A 63 7.46 7.75 6.24
N MET A 64 6.69 7.55 5.17
CA MET A 64 7.22 7.73 3.81
C MET A 64 7.56 9.19 3.52
N ILE A 65 6.68 10.14 3.82
CA ILE A 65 6.92 11.57 3.59
C ILE A 65 8.14 12.08 4.39
N PRO A 66 8.25 11.82 5.72
CA PRO A 66 9.43 12.20 6.48
C PRO A 66 10.73 11.57 5.98
N SER A 67 10.74 10.27 5.63
CA SER A 67 11.92 9.61 5.07
C SER A 67 12.39 10.27 3.77
N PHE A 68 11.46 10.57 2.86
CA PHE A 68 11.79 11.28 1.62
C PHE A 68 12.26 12.71 1.86
N ALA A 69 11.67 13.42 2.83
CA ALA A 69 12.07 14.79 3.15
C ALA A 69 13.48 14.85 3.76
N ASN A 70 13.81 13.89 4.63
CA ASN A 70 15.12 13.82 5.28
C ASN A 70 16.21 13.30 4.33
N GLY A 71 15.91 12.31 3.50
CA GLY A 71 16.85 11.72 2.54
C GLY A 71 16.94 12.45 1.20
N PHE A 72 16.24 13.58 1.01
CA PHE A 72 16.14 14.26 -0.29
C PHE A 72 17.50 14.65 -0.88
N SER A 73 18.46 15.08 -0.05
CA SER A 73 19.82 15.41 -0.50
C SER A 73 20.60 14.19 -0.96
N GLU A 74 20.35 13.02 -0.36
CA GLU A 74 21.06 11.77 -0.62
C GLU A 74 20.58 11.11 -1.93
N LEU A 75 19.36 11.42 -2.37
CA LEU A 75 18.81 10.94 -3.64
C LEU A 75 19.65 11.34 -4.86
N GLY A 76 20.38 12.46 -4.79
CA GLY A 76 21.25 12.94 -5.87
C GLY A 76 22.52 12.11 -6.04
N ASP A 77 22.96 11.43 -4.98
CA ASP A 77 24.19 10.65 -4.95
C ASP A 77 23.95 9.14 -5.19
N LEU A 78 22.68 8.74 -5.30
CA LEU A 78 22.30 7.36 -5.57
C LEU A 78 22.76 6.90 -6.97
N SER A 79 23.21 5.65 -7.05
CA SER A 79 23.44 5.00 -8.34
C SER A 79 22.15 4.95 -9.17
N LEU A 80 22.24 4.91 -10.50
CA LEU A 80 21.06 4.82 -11.38
C LEU A 80 20.10 3.70 -10.95
N PHE A 81 20.63 2.54 -10.59
CA PHE A 81 19.82 1.41 -10.13
C PHE A 81 19.09 1.70 -8.82
N SER A 82 19.78 2.29 -7.85
CA SER A 82 19.21 2.70 -6.55
C SER A 82 18.14 3.77 -6.72
N SER A 83 18.40 4.79 -7.55
CA SER A 83 17.44 5.85 -7.85
C SER A 83 16.18 5.27 -8.52
N VAL A 84 16.34 4.36 -9.48
CA VAL A 84 15.20 3.70 -10.12
C VAL A 84 14.38 2.91 -9.10
N MET A 85 14.98 2.19 -8.15
CA MET A 85 14.24 1.49 -7.10
C MET A 85 13.45 2.46 -6.22
N VAL A 86 14.09 3.50 -5.68
CA VAL A 86 13.43 4.50 -4.83
C VAL A 86 12.29 5.21 -5.55
N TRP A 87 12.53 5.72 -6.75
CA TRP A 87 11.51 6.42 -7.52
C TRP A 87 10.37 5.51 -7.97
N SER A 88 10.68 4.27 -8.39
CA SER A 88 9.62 3.32 -8.75
C SER A 88 8.78 2.91 -7.55
N HIS A 89 9.36 2.77 -6.35
CA HIS A 89 8.59 2.54 -5.13
C HIS A 89 7.63 3.70 -4.86
N ALA A 90 8.13 4.95 -4.87
CA ALA A 90 7.32 6.14 -4.65
C ALA A 90 6.19 6.28 -5.67
N ILE A 91 6.48 6.08 -6.96
CA ILE A 91 5.49 6.20 -8.04
C ILE A 91 4.43 5.10 -7.93
N LEU A 92 4.84 3.83 -7.78
CA LEU A 92 3.92 2.71 -7.68
C LEU A 92 3.07 2.78 -6.41
N GLY A 93 3.67 3.17 -5.28
CA GLY A 93 2.98 3.35 -4.01
C GLY A 93 1.93 4.47 -4.08
N THR A 94 2.30 5.62 -4.64
CA THR A 94 1.39 6.75 -4.86
C THR A 94 0.26 6.36 -5.81
N ALA A 95 0.57 5.67 -6.91
CA ALA A 95 -0.44 5.23 -7.87
C ALA A 95 -1.42 4.23 -7.23
N ALA A 96 -0.93 3.26 -6.47
CA ALA A 96 -1.78 2.31 -5.74
C ALA A 96 -2.69 3.01 -4.73
N GLU A 97 -2.15 3.97 -3.96
CA GLU A 97 -2.90 4.76 -2.98
C GLU A 97 -4.01 5.57 -3.64
N VAL A 98 -3.68 6.35 -4.67
CA VAL A 98 -4.65 7.19 -5.40
C VAL A 98 -5.75 6.33 -6.03
N LEU A 99 -5.39 5.24 -6.70
CA LEU A 99 -6.37 4.32 -7.29
C LEU A 99 -7.25 3.64 -6.22
N GLY A 100 -6.66 3.30 -5.07
CA GLY A 100 -7.39 2.80 -3.90
C GLY A 100 -8.42 3.80 -3.39
N ILE A 101 -8.01 5.07 -3.21
CA ILE A 101 -8.91 6.16 -2.78
C ILE A 101 -10.06 6.32 -3.77
N LEU A 102 -9.78 6.36 -5.08
CA LEU A 102 -10.79 6.48 -6.12
C LEU A 102 -11.79 5.31 -6.10
N LEU A 103 -11.29 4.09 -5.89
CA LEU A 103 -12.12 2.90 -5.79
C LEU A 103 -13.06 2.98 -4.59
N ILE A 104 -12.54 3.37 -3.42
CA ILE A 104 -13.35 3.52 -2.20
C ILE A 104 -14.34 4.68 -2.32
N ALA A 105 -13.93 5.83 -2.85
CA ALA A 105 -14.80 6.96 -3.10
C ALA A 105 -15.97 6.57 -4.02
N SER A 106 -15.69 5.83 -5.10
CA SER A 106 -16.73 5.35 -6.02
C SER A 106 -17.72 4.39 -5.34
N TRP A 107 -17.24 3.56 -4.41
CA TRP A 107 -18.07 2.66 -3.62
C TRP A 107 -18.96 3.41 -2.61
N LEU A 108 -18.41 4.39 -1.91
CA LEU A 108 -19.15 5.21 -0.94
C LEU A 108 -20.22 6.06 -1.61
N VAL A 109 -19.90 6.74 -2.73
CA VAL A 109 -20.85 7.58 -3.49
C VAL A 109 -21.99 6.76 -4.08
N SER A 110 -21.71 5.55 -4.56
CA SER A 110 -22.73 4.67 -5.13
C SER A 110 -23.65 4.05 -4.08
N GLY A 111 -23.31 4.15 -2.79
CA GLY A 111 -23.99 3.49 -1.69
C GLY A 111 -23.43 2.09 -1.44
N PRO A 112 -22.97 1.78 -0.21
CA PRO A 112 -22.38 0.49 0.16
C PRO A 112 -23.24 -0.74 -0.18
N SER A 113 -24.57 -0.57 -0.20
CA SER A 113 -25.56 -1.63 -0.46
C SER A 113 -25.80 -1.95 -1.94
N LYS A 114 -25.36 -1.11 -2.89
CA LYS A 114 -25.64 -1.30 -4.33
C LYS A 114 -24.63 -2.19 -5.06
N MET A 115 -23.79 -2.93 -4.32
CA MET A 115 -22.74 -3.79 -4.87
C MET A 115 -21.83 -3.12 -5.91
N ALA A 116 -21.57 -1.80 -5.78
CA ALA A 116 -20.66 -1.11 -6.69
C ALA A 116 -19.26 -1.78 -6.72
N CYS A 117 -18.86 -2.39 -5.61
CA CYS A 117 -17.66 -3.22 -5.49
C CYS A 117 -17.55 -4.32 -6.57
N SER A 118 -18.67 -4.91 -7.00
CA SER A 118 -18.71 -5.94 -8.06
C SER A 118 -18.37 -5.36 -9.45
N ARG A 119 -18.78 -4.11 -9.71
CA ARG A 119 -18.50 -3.41 -10.97
C ARG A 119 -17.00 -3.09 -11.12
N TRP A 120 -16.35 -2.78 -10.00
CA TRP A 120 -14.92 -2.43 -9.96
C TRP A 120 -13.99 -3.62 -9.70
N LYS A 121 -14.53 -4.85 -9.63
CA LYS A 121 -13.75 -6.07 -9.40
C LYS A 121 -12.58 -6.24 -10.38
N LYS A 122 -12.75 -5.83 -11.64
CA LYS A 122 -11.69 -5.90 -12.67
C LYS A 122 -10.52 -4.95 -12.39
N TRP A 123 -10.76 -3.86 -11.66
CA TRP A 123 -9.73 -2.87 -11.28
C TRP A 123 -9.06 -3.22 -9.96
N MET A 124 -9.75 -3.91 -9.05
CA MET A 124 -9.19 -4.32 -7.76
C MET A 124 -7.93 -5.19 -7.90
N MET A 125 -7.92 -6.15 -8.84
CA MET A 125 -6.79 -7.06 -9.00
C MET A 125 -5.52 -6.35 -9.52
N PRO A 126 -5.58 -5.52 -10.59
CA PRO A 126 -4.44 -4.69 -10.98
C PRO A 126 -3.93 -3.77 -9.85
N ILE A 127 -4.82 -3.10 -9.13
CA ILE A 127 -4.43 -2.21 -8.01
C ILE A 127 -3.68 -3.01 -6.93
N PHE A 128 -4.20 -4.19 -6.58
CA PHE A 128 -3.54 -5.08 -5.63
C PHE A 128 -2.17 -5.54 -6.11
N ILE A 129 -2.01 -5.87 -7.39
CA ILE A 129 -0.71 -6.26 -7.96
C ILE A 129 0.29 -5.10 -7.90
N ILE A 130 -0.12 -3.89 -8.30
CA ILE A 130 0.73 -2.69 -8.20
C ILE A 130 1.17 -2.47 -6.75
N TRP A 131 0.25 -2.62 -5.80
CA TRP A 131 0.53 -2.45 -4.39
C TRP A 131 1.50 -3.51 -3.85
N VAL A 132 1.33 -4.79 -4.20
CA VAL A 132 2.27 -5.87 -3.82
C VAL A 132 3.67 -5.62 -4.39
N ILE A 133 3.78 -5.21 -5.65
CA ILE A 133 5.07 -4.86 -6.26
C ILE A 133 5.69 -3.67 -5.52
N SER A 134 4.88 -2.66 -5.16
CA SER A 134 5.34 -1.50 -4.39
C SER A 134 5.88 -1.89 -3.01
N ILE A 135 5.23 -2.81 -2.28
CA ILE A 135 5.74 -3.31 -0.98
C ILE A 135 7.08 -4.02 -1.15
N ILE A 136 7.18 -4.93 -2.13
CA ILE A 136 8.44 -5.65 -2.36
C ILE A 136 9.56 -4.66 -2.62
N ASN A 137 9.29 -3.63 -3.44
CA ASN A 137 10.25 -2.57 -3.72
C ASN A 137 10.59 -1.73 -2.47
N GLY A 138 9.59 -1.37 -1.66
CA GLY A 138 9.80 -0.63 -0.41
C GLY A 138 10.62 -1.42 0.61
N ALA A 139 10.40 -2.73 0.69
CA ALA A 139 11.21 -3.63 1.51
C ALA A 139 12.67 -3.66 1.02
N LEU A 140 12.90 -3.67 -0.29
CA LEU A 140 14.25 -3.60 -0.87
C LEU A 140 14.91 -2.25 -0.56
N VAL A 141 14.20 -1.13 -0.69
CA VAL A 141 14.69 0.21 -0.32
C VAL A 141 15.15 0.24 1.13
N HIS A 142 14.33 -0.28 2.05
CA HIS A 142 14.63 -0.36 3.48
C HIS A 142 15.83 -1.27 3.79
N ILE A 143 15.83 -2.50 3.28
CA ILE A 143 16.89 -3.49 3.55
C ILE A 143 18.24 -3.05 2.99
N LEU A 144 18.24 -2.36 1.84
CA LEU A 144 19.45 -1.84 1.20
C LEU A 144 19.88 -0.48 1.77
N GLY A 145 19.12 0.11 2.69
CA GLY A 145 19.43 1.40 3.33
C GLY A 145 19.51 2.55 2.32
N LEU A 146 18.59 2.57 1.35
CA LEU A 146 18.57 3.60 0.30
C LEU A 146 17.84 4.88 0.72
N LEU A 147 17.01 4.80 1.77
CA LEU A 147 16.25 5.86 2.45
C LEU A 147 15.80 5.38 3.84
#